data_AF-A0A4R9BCC9-F1
#
_entry.id   AF-A0A4R9BCC9-F1
#
_cell.length_a   1.000
_cell.length_b   1.000
_cell.length_c   1.000
_cell.angle_alpha   90.00
_cell.angle_beta   90.00
_cell.angle_gamma   90.00
#
_symmetry.space_group_name_H-M   'P 1'
#
loop_
_entity.id
_entity.type
_entity.pdbx_description
1 polymer ?
#
loop_
_entity_poly.entity_id
_entity_poly.type
_entity_poly.pdbx_seq_one_letter_code
_entity_poly.pdbx_strand_id
1 'polypeptide(L)'
;MAYITRRTAEGLSDRDIVRCLKRHVANEIFALLTQNPTIALPIGPRLRQRRQTLGIVLTEAAKQLNVPYQRLRRLEIGQRADTDLETAFNTWLDSTNPIRRKSRLTAIGASTQRDVTRFC
;
A
#
# COMPACT_ATOMS: atom_id res chain seq x y z
N MET A 1 -17.29 -29.75 23.08
CA MET A 1 -17.77 -30.86 22.21
C MET A 1 -19.21 -30.72 21.71
N ALA A 2 -19.97 -29.68 22.12
CA ALA A 2 -21.39 -29.52 21.79
C ALA A 2 -21.75 -29.41 20.29
N TYR A 3 -20.84 -28.88 19.45
CA TYR A 3 -21.10 -28.76 18.01
C TYR A 3 -21.05 -30.10 17.29
N ILE A 4 -20.03 -30.92 17.59
CA ILE A 4 -19.85 -32.24 16.99
C ILE A 4 -21.00 -33.14 17.41
N THR A 5 -21.34 -33.18 18.70
CA THR A 5 -22.45 -34.01 19.22
C THR A 5 -23.79 -33.67 18.57
N ARG A 6 -24.08 -32.38 18.33
CA ARG A 6 -25.28 -31.96 17.60
C ARG A 6 -25.28 -32.46 16.16
N ARG A 7 -24.16 -32.34 15.45
CA ARG A 7 -24.06 -32.77 14.04
C ARG A 7 -24.04 -34.29 13.87
N THR A 8 -23.48 -35.02 14.83
CA THR A 8 -23.56 -36.48 14.88
C THR A 8 -24.98 -36.94 15.15
N ALA A 9 -25.75 -36.24 16.00
CA ALA A 9 -27.17 -36.51 16.24
C ALA A 9 -28.05 -36.24 15.00
N GLU A 10 -27.62 -35.34 14.11
CA GLU A 10 -28.24 -35.10 12.79
C GLU A 10 -27.89 -36.18 11.74
N GLY A 11 -27.09 -37.20 12.11
CA GLY A 11 -26.74 -38.32 11.24
C GLY A 11 -25.58 -38.04 10.26
N LEU A 12 -24.83 -36.96 10.44
CA LEU A 12 -23.67 -36.68 9.60
C LEU A 12 -22.47 -37.54 9.98
N SER A 13 -21.72 -38.01 8.98
CA SER A 13 -20.44 -38.68 9.20
C SER A 13 -19.40 -37.70 9.75
N ASP A 14 -18.45 -38.19 10.55
CA ASP A 14 -17.37 -37.37 11.12
C ASP A 14 -16.61 -36.57 10.06
N ARG A 15 -16.42 -37.16 8.87
CA ARG A 15 -15.79 -36.49 7.72
C ARG A 15 -16.60 -35.29 7.25
N ASP A 16 -17.93 -35.41 7.21
CA ASP A 16 -18.83 -34.32 6.81
C ASP A 16 -18.91 -33.23 7.87
N ILE A 17 -18.87 -33.59 9.15
CA ILE A 17 -18.84 -32.65 10.27
C ILE A 17 -17.58 -31.78 10.18
N VAL A 18 -16.41 -32.40 10.00
CA VAL A 18 -15.13 -31.68 9.85
C VAL A 18 -15.13 -30.83 8.58
N ARG A 19 -15.66 -31.34 7.46
CA ARG A 19 -15.79 -30.57 6.21
C ARG A 19 -16.67 -29.33 6.38
N CYS A 20 -17.82 -29.46 7.04
CA CYS A 20 -18.71 -28.34 7.35
C CYS A 20 -18.05 -27.31 8.27
N LEU A 21 -17.33 -27.77 9.29
CA LEU A 21 -16.59 -26.89 10.21
C LEU A 21 -15.50 -26.11 9.47
N LYS A 22 -14.67 -26.79 8.66
CA LYS A 22 -13.64 -26.16 7.83
C LYS A 22 -14.24 -25.11 6.89
N ARG A 23 -15.34 -25.44 6.23
CA ARG A 23 -16.04 -24.50 5.33
C ARG A 23 -16.56 -23.29 6.09
N HIS A 24 -17.15 -23.48 7.27
CA HIS A 24 -17.64 -22.38 8.08
C HIS A 24 -16.50 -21.45 8.51
N VAL A 25 -15.41 -21.99 9.06
CA VAL A 25 -14.23 -21.19 9.45
C VAL A 25 -13.63 -20.45 8.26
N ALA A 26 -13.48 -21.10 7.10
CA ALA A 26 -12.96 -20.46 5.90
C ALA A 26 -13.86 -19.31 5.42
N ASN A 27 -15.18 -19.48 5.47
CA ASN A 27 -16.14 -18.44 5.10
C ASN A 27 -16.10 -17.25 6.08
N GLU A 28 -15.97 -17.50 7.39
CA GLU A 28 -15.83 -16.44 8.40
C GLU A 28 -14.53 -15.65 8.20
N ILE A 29 -13.40 -16.34 8.00
CA ILE A 29 -12.12 -15.68 7.72
C ILE A 29 -12.20 -14.88 6.42
N PHE A 30 -12.77 -15.45 5.36
CA PHE A 30 -12.96 -14.74 4.10
C PHE A 30 -13.86 -13.51 4.25
N ALA A 31 -14.97 -13.64 4.98
CA ALA A 31 -15.84 -12.52 5.31
C ALA A 31 -15.07 -11.43 6.07
N LEU A 32 -14.29 -11.78 7.09
CA LEU A 32 -13.48 -10.82 7.83
C LEU A 32 -12.41 -10.15 6.97
N LEU A 33 -11.76 -10.88 6.06
CA LEU A 33 -10.75 -10.32 5.16
C LEU A 33 -11.37 -9.39 4.10
N THR A 34 -12.60 -9.67 3.67
CA THR A 34 -13.25 -8.96 2.56
C THR A 34 -14.18 -7.84 3.03
N GLN A 35 -14.80 -7.99 4.19
CA GLN A 35 -15.79 -7.07 4.78
C GLN A 35 -15.17 -6.14 5.82
N ASN A 36 -13.87 -6.26 6.12
CA ASN A 36 -13.16 -5.27 6.94
C ASN A 36 -12.57 -4.17 6.04
N PRO A 37 -13.27 -3.04 5.84
CA PRO A 37 -12.76 -1.90 5.07
C PRO A 37 -11.61 -1.19 5.78
N THR A 38 -11.10 -1.68 6.91
CA THR A 38 -9.86 -1.13 7.52
C THR A 38 -8.65 -1.38 6.61
N ILE A 39 -8.70 -2.37 5.71
CA ILE A 39 -7.76 -2.50 4.60
C ILE A 39 -8.36 -1.93 3.30
N ALA A 40 -9.28 -0.97 3.39
CA ALA A 40 -9.32 0.05 2.37
C ALA A 40 -8.09 0.91 2.62
N LEU A 41 -6.99 0.60 1.95
CA LEU A 41 -5.98 1.60 1.68
C LEU A 41 -6.46 2.32 0.42
N PRO A 42 -7.21 3.45 0.50
CA PRO A 42 -7.45 4.31 -0.65
C PRO A 42 -6.14 5.05 -1.00
N ILE A 43 -5.04 4.31 -1.16
CA ILE A 43 -3.75 4.84 -1.60
C ILE A 43 -3.91 5.35 -3.04
N GLY A 44 -4.67 4.66 -3.89
CA GLY A 44 -4.98 5.13 -5.24
C GLY A 44 -5.55 6.57 -5.26
N PRO A 45 -6.70 6.83 -4.62
CA PRO A 45 -7.25 8.18 -4.49
C PRO A 45 -6.29 9.20 -3.85
N ARG A 46 -5.51 8.79 -2.85
CA ARG A 46 -4.50 9.65 -2.21
C ARG A 46 -3.33 10.00 -3.14
N LEU A 47 -2.81 9.04 -3.91
CA LEU A 47 -1.78 9.23 -4.93
C LEU A 47 -2.27 10.22 -6.00
N ARG A 48 -3.52 10.04 -6.45
CA ARG A 48 -4.16 10.94 -7.41
C ARG A 48 -4.25 12.37 -6.86
N GLN A 49 -4.69 12.55 -5.62
CA GLN A 49 -4.74 13.86 -4.96
C GLN A 49 -3.34 14.49 -4.89
N ARG A 50 -2.33 13.76 -4.41
CA ARG A 50 -0.94 14.24 -4.31
C ARG A 50 -0.40 14.70 -5.68
N ARG A 51 -0.63 13.92 -6.73
CA ARG A 51 -0.23 14.27 -8.09
C ARG A 51 -0.93 15.54 -8.58
N GLN A 52 -2.24 15.66 -8.34
CA GLN A 52 -3.03 16.84 -8.72
C GLN A 52 -2.55 18.10 -8.00
N THR A 53 -2.22 18.02 -6.71
CA THR A 53 -1.65 19.14 -5.95
C THR A 53 -0.31 19.61 -6.52
N LEU A 54 0.49 18.70 -7.08
CA LEU A 54 1.75 19.03 -7.75
C LEU A 54 1.58 19.48 -9.21
N GLY A 55 0.36 19.47 -9.75
CA GLY A 55 0.10 19.87 -11.15
C GLY A 55 0.63 18.87 -12.20
N ILE A 56 0.95 17.65 -11.80
CA ILE A 56 1.57 16.65 -12.69
C ILE A 56 0.49 15.90 -13.48
N VAL A 57 0.66 15.78 -14.79
CA VAL A 57 -0.24 14.99 -15.65
C VAL A 57 0.09 13.50 -15.53
N LEU A 58 -0.93 12.64 -15.54
CA LEU A 58 -0.76 11.18 -15.40
C LEU A 58 0.11 10.56 -16.51
N THR A 59 0.08 11.13 -17.71
CA THR A 59 0.94 10.72 -18.84
C THR A 59 2.42 10.99 -18.58
N GLU A 60 2.74 12.08 -17.90
CA GLU A 60 4.12 12.41 -17.51
C GLU A 60 4.62 11.45 -16.42
N ALA A 61 3.80 11.21 -15.39
CA ALA A 61 4.12 10.23 -14.36
C ALA A 61 4.34 8.82 -14.94
N ALA A 62 3.54 8.41 -15.92
CA ALA A 62 3.70 7.13 -16.60
C ALA A 62 5.04 7.02 -17.36
N LYS A 63 5.47 8.08 -18.04
CA LYS A 63 6.77 8.13 -18.72
C LYS A 63 7.92 8.04 -17.73
N GLN A 64 7.88 8.82 -16.65
CA GLN A 64 8.95 8.87 -15.65
C GLN A 64 9.12 7.55 -14.90
N LEU A 65 8.02 6.85 -14.63
CA LEU A 65 8.05 5.53 -14.00
C LEU A 65 8.33 4.40 -15.01
N ASN A 66 8.38 4.68 -16.31
CA ASN A 66 8.45 3.69 -17.39
C ASN A 66 7.35 2.61 -17.26
N VAL A 67 6.13 3.04 -16.95
CA VAL A 67 4.98 2.16 -16.75
C VAL A 67 3.87 2.49 -17.74
N PRO A 68 3.16 1.50 -18.31
CA PRO A 68 2.02 1.75 -19.18
C PRO A 68 0.95 2.62 -18.50
N TYR A 69 0.45 3.62 -19.21
CA TYR A 69 -0.57 4.55 -18.71
C TYR A 69 -1.76 3.85 -18.05
N GLN A 70 -2.27 2.78 -18.67
CA GLN A 70 -3.42 2.03 -18.15
C GLN A 70 -3.12 1.34 -16.81
N ARG A 71 -1.88 0.88 -16.59
CA ARG A 71 -1.46 0.26 -15.32
C ARG A 71 -1.45 1.31 -14.20
N LEU A 72 -0.88 2.49 -14.47
CA LEU A 72 -0.86 3.59 -13.51
C LEU A 72 -2.26 4.18 -13.24
N ARG A 73 -3.13 4.25 -14.26
CA ARG A 73 -4.54 4.67 -14.10
C ARG A 73 -5.34 3.72 -13.20
N ARG A 74 -5.19 2.40 -13.40
CA ARG A 74 -5.87 1.38 -12.57
C ARG A 74 -5.43 1.45 -11.12
N LEU A 75 -4.14 1.75 -10.90
CA LEU A 75 -3.60 2.02 -9.57
C LEU A 75 -4.25 3.25 -8.93
N GLU A 76 -4.30 4.40 -9.62
CA GLU A 76 -4.90 5.63 -9.08
C GLU A 76 -6.40 5.49 -8.77
N ILE A 77 -7.12 4.66 -9.51
CA ILE A 77 -8.56 4.43 -9.30
C ILE A 77 -8.81 3.33 -8.25
N GLY A 78 -7.77 2.61 -7.80
CA GLY A 78 -7.89 1.53 -6.83
C GLY A 78 -8.45 0.23 -7.39
N GLN A 79 -8.46 0.06 -8.72
CA GLN A 79 -8.86 -1.20 -9.36
C GLN A 79 -7.81 -2.31 -9.20
N ARG A 80 -6.57 -1.94 -8.85
CA ARG A 80 -5.46 -2.87 -8.59
C ARG A 80 -4.60 -2.31 -7.47
N ALA A 81 -4.22 -3.18 -6.53
CA ALA A 81 -3.16 -2.91 -5.55
C ALA A 81 -1.83 -3.43 -6.11
N ASP A 82 -0.79 -2.61 -6.08
CA ASP A 82 0.56 -2.96 -6.53
C ASP A 82 1.56 -2.19 -5.66
N THR A 83 1.96 -2.81 -4.55
CA THR A 83 2.75 -2.16 -3.48
C THR A 83 4.08 -1.62 -3.98
N ASP A 84 4.74 -2.31 -4.92
CA ASP A 84 6.04 -1.89 -5.46
C ASP A 84 5.90 -0.63 -6.32
N LEU A 85 4.90 -0.63 -7.20
CA LEU A 85 4.60 0.52 -8.05
C LEU A 85 4.13 1.73 -7.23
N GLU A 86 3.34 1.49 -6.18
CA GLU A 86 2.92 2.52 -5.24
C GLU A 86 4.10 3.16 -4.52
N THR A 87 5.06 2.34 -4.07
CA THR A 87 6.26 2.82 -3.38
C THR A 87 7.11 3.66 -4.32
N ALA A 88 7.40 3.16 -5.53
CA ALA A 88 8.15 3.89 -6.54
C ALA A 88 7.48 5.22 -6.91
N PHE A 89 6.16 5.23 -7.08
CA PHE A 89 5.42 6.45 -7.40
C PHE A 89 5.44 7.47 -6.27
N ASN A 90 5.27 7.04 -5.01
CA ASN A 90 5.38 7.92 -3.85
C ASN A 90 6.80 8.52 -3.73
N THR A 91 7.84 7.70 -3.88
CA THR A 91 9.23 8.18 -3.85
C THR A 91 9.50 9.23 -4.92
N TRP A 92 8.94 9.04 -6.12
CA TRP A 92 9.05 10.00 -7.21
C TRP A 92 8.28 11.30 -6.94
N LEU A 93 7.05 11.22 -6.41
CA LEU A 93 6.29 12.41 -6.01
C LEU A 93 7.02 13.20 -4.92
N ASP A 94 7.69 12.51 -3.98
CA ASP A 94 8.50 13.14 -2.93
C ASP A 94 9.74 13.86 -3.47
N SER A 95 10.40 13.32 -4.50
CA SER A 95 11.54 13.98 -5.15
C SER A 95 11.11 15.17 -6.02
N THR A 96 9.88 15.15 -6.50
CA THR A 96 9.29 16.21 -7.34
C THR A 96 8.71 17.35 -6.51
N ASN A 97 8.36 17.10 -5.24
CA ASN A 97 7.80 18.11 -4.35
C ASN A 97 8.81 19.25 -4.06
N PRO A 98 8.51 20.51 -4.46
CA PRO A 98 9.42 21.63 -4.30
C PRO A 98 9.68 22.01 -2.83
N ILE A 99 8.75 21.70 -1.92
CA ILE A 99 8.89 21.98 -0.48
C ILE A 99 10.03 21.14 0.13
N ARG A 100 10.18 19.87 -0.31
CA ARG A 100 11.27 18.97 0.13
C ARG A 100 12.60 19.20 -0.59
N ARG A 101 12.60 19.77 -1.80
CA ARG A 101 13.86 20.10 -2.50
C ARG A 101 14.68 21.15 -1.75
N LYS A 102 14.03 22.14 -1.13
CA LYS A 102 14.69 23.19 -0.35
C LYS A 102 15.37 22.67 0.93
N SER A 103 14.77 21.69 1.63
CA SER A 103 15.34 21.12 2.85
C SER A 103 16.53 20.19 2.63
N ARG A 104 16.66 19.59 1.43
CA ARG A 104 17.81 18.75 1.07
C ARG A 104 19.06 19.58 0.73
N LEU A 105 18.90 20.75 0.10
CA LEU A 105 20.04 21.65 -0.16
C LEU A 105 20.60 22.27 1.13
N THR A 106 19.78 22.50 2.15
CA THR A 106 20.25 23.04 3.44
C THR A 106 21.07 22.04 4.26
N ALA A 107 20.98 20.74 3.98
CA ALA A 107 21.72 19.71 4.72
C ALA A 107 23.14 19.45 4.20
N ILE A 108 23.45 19.85 2.95
CA ILE A 108 24.77 19.61 2.32
C ILE A 108 25.77 20.73 2.66
N GLY A 109 25.31 21.87 3.21
CA GLY A 109 26.16 23.02 3.56
C GLY A 109 26.80 23.02 4.96
N ALA A 110 26.55 22.01 5.81
CA ALA A 110 26.92 22.05 7.24
C ALA A 110 28.13 21.17 7.62
N SER A 111 29.06 20.92 6.68
CA SER A 111 30.28 20.17 6.99
C SER A 111 31.52 20.71 6.28
N THR A 112 32.01 21.88 6.68
CA THR A 112 33.45 22.24 6.64
C THR A 112 33.69 23.39 7.61
N GLN A 113 33.61 23.12 8.92
CA GLN A 113 34.39 23.88 9.90
C GLN A 113 35.67 23.05 10.10
N ARG A 114 36.69 23.27 9.24
CA ARG A 114 38.03 22.78 9.54
C ARG A 114 38.60 23.71 10.59
N ASP A 115 38.61 23.19 11.81
CA ASP A 115 39.40 23.67 12.93
C ASP A 115 40.88 23.66 12.51
N VAL A 116 41.45 24.85 12.26
CA VAL A 116 42.89 25.04 12.10
C VAL A 116 43.37 25.84 13.31
N THR A 117 43.32 25.21 14.46
CA THR A 117 44.11 25.61 15.62
C THR A 117 45.52 25.06 15.46
N ARG A 118 46.42 25.84 14.86
CA ARG A 118 47.88 25.76 15.13
C ARG A 118 48.63 26.96 14.53
N PHE A 119 49.57 27.48 15.31
CA PHE A 119 50.58 28.53 15.05
C PHE A 119 50.23 30.00 15.38
N CYS A 120 50.40 30.35 16.66
CA CYS A 120 51.44 31.28 17.12
C CYS A 120 51.95 30.77 18.48
#